data_AF-A0A1Q3R8H8-F1
#
_entry.id   AF-A0A1Q3R8H8-F1
#
_cell.length_a   1.000
_cell.length_b   1.000
_cell.length_c   1.000
_cell.angle_alpha   90.00
_cell.angle_beta   90.00
_cell.angle_gamma   90.00
#
_symmetry.space_group_name_H-M   'P 1'
#
loop_
_entity.id
_entity.type
_entity.pdbx_description
1 polymer ?
#
loop_
_entity_poly.entity_id
_entity_poly.type
_entity_poly.pdbx_seq_one_letter_code
_entity_poly.pdbx_strand_id
1 'polypeptide(L)'
;MDAVGLFGDVAARHLWDEYCWQLQEGPYDDDDMGFGSTSNNFREVLSTTINGALDALPKHTLLFLSIYTRGDMDDADDPDGIGSISRNDIAAAVLEGVDEIASRRNLDFIGPYRRDVIPMEISLDGLAGDALSETGNQSDFLSEHVENLLAGGEEEISRISHALLERYMELLLEDEDGRLLSALLDRFEKEVKALVLEKDIRPAVEDAVGQLEAALDEES
;
A
#
# COMPACT_ATOMS: atom_id res chain seq x y z
N MET A 1 9.07 -19.63 2.49
CA MET A 1 9.93 -18.65 1.79
C MET A 1 9.02 -17.50 1.46
N ASP A 2 9.27 -16.37 2.10
CA ASP A 2 8.37 -15.23 2.12
C ASP A 2 8.15 -14.67 0.72
N ALA A 3 6.88 -14.56 0.32
CA ALA A 3 6.42 -13.70 -0.79
C ALA A 3 6.48 -12.20 -0.41
N VAL A 4 7.19 -11.87 0.68
CA VAL A 4 7.47 -10.51 1.14
C VAL A 4 8.63 -9.96 0.30
N GLY A 5 8.30 -9.50 -0.90
CA GLY A 5 9.27 -8.84 -1.78
C GLY A 5 8.86 -8.75 -3.25
N LEU A 6 7.98 -9.65 -3.72
CA LEU A 6 7.53 -9.63 -5.12
C LEU A 6 6.48 -8.54 -5.43
N PHE A 7 5.93 -7.90 -4.40
CA PHE A 7 4.98 -6.78 -4.49
C PHE A 7 5.46 -5.53 -3.74
N GLY A 8 6.74 -5.46 -3.38
CA GLY A 8 7.34 -4.26 -2.78
C GLY A 8 7.69 -3.18 -3.81
N ASP A 9 7.58 -3.51 -5.10
CA ASP A 9 7.78 -2.57 -6.20
C ASP A 9 6.41 -2.02 -6.65
N VAL A 10 6.20 -0.73 -6.38
CA VAL A 10 5.02 0.04 -6.77
C VAL A 10 4.74 -0.09 -8.26
N ALA A 11 5.78 -0.17 -9.09
CA ALA A 11 5.62 -0.36 -10.53
C ALA A 11 5.03 -1.74 -10.88
N ALA A 12 5.47 -2.81 -10.21
CA ALA A 12 4.93 -4.15 -10.42
C ALA A 12 3.47 -4.25 -9.96
N ARG A 13 3.12 -3.56 -8.87
CA ARG A 13 1.73 -3.47 -8.40
C ARG A 13 0.83 -2.74 -9.38
N HIS A 14 1.25 -1.57 -9.89
CA HIS A 14 0.47 -0.85 -10.89
C HIS A 14 0.30 -1.65 -12.19
N LEU A 15 1.35 -2.33 -12.64
CA LEU A 15 1.31 -3.20 -13.81
C LEU A 15 0.32 -4.37 -13.61
N TRP A 16 0.31 -4.95 -12.41
CA TRP A 16 -0.63 -6.01 -12.03
C TRP A 16 -2.09 -5.51 -11.96
N ASP A 17 -2.30 -4.35 -11.34
CA ASP A 17 -3.63 -3.74 -11.19
C ASP A 17 -4.22 -3.35 -12.57
N GLU A 18 -3.39 -2.80 -13.47
CA GLU A 18 -3.77 -2.51 -14.85
C GLU A 18 -4.11 -3.79 -15.63
N TYR A 19 -3.33 -4.86 -15.46
CA TYR A 19 -3.62 -6.14 -16.10
C TYR A 19 -4.96 -6.73 -15.61
N CYS A 20 -5.21 -6.71 -14.29
CA CYS A 20 -6.49 -7.15 -13.71
C CYS A 20 -7.67 -6.33 -14.26
N TRP A 21 -7.49 -5.01 -14.35
CA TRP A 21 -8.51 -4.10 -14.89
C TRP A 21 -8.79 -4.41 -16.37
N GLN A 22 -7.76 -4.54 -17.20
CA GLN A 22 -7.92 -4.84 -18.63
C GLN A 22 -8.53 -6.21 -18.90
N LEU A 23 -8.24 -7.21 -18.07
CA LEU A 23 -8.82 -8.54 -18.21
C LEU A 23 -10.33 -8.54 -17.95
N GLN A 24 -10.82 -7.69 -17.05
CA GLN A 24 -12.22 -7.66 -16.61
C GLN A 24 -13.08 -6.59 -17.31
N GLU A 25 -12.53 -5.40 -17.55
CA GLU A 25 -13.24 -4.23 -18.11
C GLU A 25 -12.68 -3.74 -19.45
N GLY A 26 -11.56 -4.32 -19.91
CA GLY A 26 -10.93 -3.90 -21.15
C GLY A 26 -11.87 -4.08 -22.36
N PRO A 27 -11.83 -3.17 -23.34
CA PRO A 27 -12.53 -3.40 -24.60
C PRO A 27 -11.89 -4.62 -25.25
N TYR A 28 -12.67 -5.64 -25.58
CA TYR A 28 -12.22 -6.76 -26.42
C TYR A 28 -11.90 -6.34 -27.87
N ASP A 29 -11.82 -5.03 -28.14
CA ASP A 29 -11.66 -4.47 -29.47
C ASP A 29 -10.17 -4.25 -29.78
N ASP A 30 -9.69 -5.04 -30.73
CA ASP A 30 -8.52 -4.80 -31.58
C ASP A 30 -8.73 -3.52 -32.44
N ASP A 31 -9.14 -2.41 -31.84
CA ASP A 31 -9.41 -1.19 -32.57
C ASP A 31 -8.12 -0.38 -32.73
N ASP A 32 -7.83 -0.14 -34.02
CA ASP A 32 -6.63 0.37 -34.69
C ASP A 32 -6.14 1.79 -34.27
N MET A 33 -6.53 2.26 -33.07
CA MET A 33 -6.22 3.59 -32.56
C MET A 33 -5.65 3.55 -31.14
N GLY A 34 -4.34 3.30 -31.06
CA GLY A 34 -3.47 4.20 -30.30
C GLY A 34 -2.80 3.68 -29.03
N PHE A 35 -3.25 2.58 -28.42
CA PHE A 35 -2.49 1.85 -27.40
C PHE A 35 -2.85 0.37 -27.53
N GLY A 36 -2.07 -0.39 -28.30
CA GLY A 36 -2.26 -1.83 -28.43
C GLY A 36 -2.37 -2.45 -27.04
N SER A 37 -3.39 -3.31 -26.86
CA SER A 37 -3.81 -3.80 -25.54
C SER A 37 -2.60 -4.11 -24.66
N THR A 38 -2.43 -3.36 -23.56
CA THR A 38 -1.31 -3.56 -22.63
C THR A 38 -1.29 -5.00 -22.11
N SER A 39 -2.42 -5.70 -22.17
CA SER A 39 -2.57 -7.13 -21.93
C SER A 39 -1.66 -8.00 -22.81
N ASN A 40 -1.41 -7.63 -24.07
CA ASN A 40 -0.48 -8.36 -24.95
C ASN A 40 0.97 -8.18 -24.49
N ASN A 41 1.37 -6.95 -24.17
CA ASN A 41 2.70 -6.66 -23.62
C ASN A 41 2.91 -7.35 -22.26
N PHE A 42 1.88 -7.34 -21.41
CA PHE A 42 1.91 -8.03 -20.12
C PHE A 42 1.98 -9.55 -20.30
N ARG A 43 1.22 -10.10 -21.24
CA ARG A 43 1.26 -11.53 -21.60
C ARG A 43 2.62 -11.94 -22.14
N GLU A 44 3.29 -11.07 -22.91
CA GLU A 44 4.66 -11.29 -23.36
C GLU A 44 5.66 -11.29 -22.19
N VAL A 45 5.53 -10.35 -21.24
CA VAL A 45 6.36 -10.31 -20.02
C VAL A 45 6.11 -11.54 -19.14
N LEU A 46 4.85 -11.93 -18.92
CA LEU A 46 4.48 -13.15 -18.20
C LEU A 46 5.03 -14.39 -18.88
N SER A 47 4.81 -14.54 -20.19
CA SER A 47 5.31 -15.67 -20.97
C SER A 47 6.84 -15.75 -20.91
N THR A 48 7.54 -14.63 -21.03
CA THR A 48 9.01 -14.57 -20.90
C THR A 48 9.47 -14.97 -19.50
N THR A 49 8.79 -14.48 -18.46
CA THR A 49 9.10 -14.78 -17.05
C THR A 49 8.86 -16.26 -16.73
N ILE A 50 7.72 -16.81 -17.19
CA ILE A 50 7.37 -18.21 -17.03
C ILE A 50 8.39 -19.09 -17.76
N ASN A 51 8.69 -18.80 -19.02
CA ASN A 51 9.69 -19.56 -19.77
C ASN A 51 11.08 -19.49 -19.15
N GLY A 52 11.51 -18.32 -18.68
CA GLY A 52 12.77 -18.16 -17.94
C GLY A 52 12.80 -18.97 -16.64
N ALA A 53 11.70 -19.00 -15.90
CA ALA A 53 11.58 -19.84 -14.71
C ALA A 53 11.61 -21.34 -15.06
N LEU A 54 10.92 -21.76 -16.13
CA LEU A 54 10.95 -23.13 -16.63
C LEU A 54 12.35 -23.56 -17.10
N ASP A 55 13.14 -22.65 -17.65
CA ASP A 55 14.53 -22.91 -18.05
C ASP A 55 15.47 -23.15 -16.85
N ALA A 56 15.17 -22.55 -15.70
CA ALA A 56 15.92 -22.76 -14.47
C ALA A 56 15.55 -24.08 -13.76
N LEU A 57 14.44 -24.72 -14.13
CA LEU A 57 13.98 -25.94 -13.47
C LEU A 57 14.75 -27.20 -13.91
N PRO A 58 15.03 -28.13 -12.98
CA PRO A 58 15.56 -29.44 -13.33
C PRO A 58 14.63 -30.22 -14.26
N LYS A 59 15.21 -31.02 -15.17
CA LYS A 59 14.45 -31.85 -16.13
C LYS A 59 13.42 -32.78 -15.48
N HIS A 60 13.73 -33.34 -14.31
CA HIS A 60 12.80 -34.21 -13.60
C HIS A 60 11.57 -33.45 -13.08
N THR A 61 11.75 -32.22 -12.62
CA THR A 61 10.64 -31.34 -12.20
C THR A 61 9.75 -30.99 -13.38
N LEU A 62 10.34 -30.63 -14.52
CA LEU A 62 9.59 -30.37 -15.75
C LEU A 62 8.80 -31.59 -16.21
N LEU A 63 9.37 -32.79 -16.09
CA LEU A 63 8.65 -34.04 -16.41
C LEU A 63 7.42 -34.24 -15.53
N PHE A 64 7.54 -34.06 -14.21
CA PHE A 64 6.41 -34.16 -13.29
C PHE A 64 5.35 -33.10 -13.56
N LEU A 65 5.75 -31.86 -13.85
CA LEU A 65 4.83 -30.78 -14.20
C LEU A 65 4.10 -31.09 -15.51
N SER A 66 4.78 -31.60 -16.54
CA SER A 66 4.13 -32.00 -17.80
C SER A 66 3.12 -33.14 -17.62
N ILE A 67 3.37 -34.06 -16.70
CA ILE A 67 2.40 -35.12 -16.35
C ILE A 67 1.19 -34.51 -15.65
N TYR A 68 1.42 -33.59 -14.71
CA TYR A 68 0.34 -32.91 -13.99
C TYR A 68 -0.56 -32.12 -14.93
N THR A 69 0.00 -31.29 -15.82
CA THR A 69 -0.78 -30.43 -16.72
C THR A 69 -1.51 -31.19 -17.82
N ARG A 70 -1.06 -32.40 -18.17
CA ARG A 70 -1.78 -33.28 -19.10
C ARG A 70 -2.89 -34.07 -18.44
N GLY A 71 -2.84 -34.27 -17.12
CA GLY A 71 -3.92 -34.94 -16.38
C GLY A 71 -5.24 -34.17 -16.41
N ASP A 72 -5.20 -32.87 -16.68
CA ASP A 72 -6.38 -32.00 -16.83
C ASP A 72 -6.84 -31.82 -18.29
N MET A 73 -6.04 -32.24 -19.29
CA MET A 73 -6.44 -32.25 -20.70
C MET A 73 -6.90 -33.66 -21.08
N ASP A 74 -8.17 -33.81 -21.42
CA ASP A 74 -8.88 -35.04 -21.84
C ASP A 74 -8.28 -35.78 -23.07
N ASP A 75 -7.04 -35.49 -23.47
CA ASP A 75 -6.30 -36.19 -24.53
C ASP A 75 -5.63 -37.47 -23.98
N ALA A 76 -6.48 -38.42 -23.57
CA ALA A 76 -6.08 -39.76 -23.19
C ALA A 76 -5.57 -40.63 -24.36
N ASP A 77 -5.48 -40.09 -25.57
CA ASP A 77 -5.24 -40.84 -26.82
C ASP A 77 -3.83 -40.64 -27.45
N ASP A 78 -2.88 -39.94 -26.79
CA ASP A 78 -1.46 -39.94 -27.23
C ASP A 78 -0.57 -40.84 -26.33
N PRO A 79 -0.45 -42.15 -26.65
CA PRO A 79 0.36 -43.09 -25.89
C PRO A 79 1.88 -42.82 -25.97
N ASP A 80 2.34 -41.95 -26.88
CA ASP A 80 3.75 -41.54 -26.99
C ASP A 80 4.07 -40.31 -26.08
N GLY A 81 3.08 -39.76 -25.38
CA GLY A 81 3.21 -38.57 -24.54
C GLY A 81 3.79 -38.82 -23.14
N ILE A 82 3.57 -39.99 -22.52
CA ILE A 82 3.92 -40.27 -21.12
C ILE A 82 5.45 -40.42 -20.97
N GLY A 83 6.15 -39.28 -20.88
CA GLY A 83 7.62 -39.23 -20.87
C GLY A 83 8.21 -37.99 -21.56
N SER A 84 7.43 -37.27 -22.36
CA SER A 84 7.86 -36.03 -23.00
C SER A 84 7.62 -34.82 -22.10
N ILE A 85 8.62 -33.94 -22.02
CA ILE A 85 8.50 -32.65 -21.35
C ILE A 85 7.77 -31.71 -22.30
N SER A 86 6.53 -31.34 -21.95
CA SER A 86 5.78 -30.28 -22.62
C SER A 86 5.91 -28.99 -21.83
N ARG A 87 6.79 -28.09 -22.30
CA ARG A 87 6.97 -26.77 -21.69
C ARG A 87 5.79 -25.84 -21.98
N ASN A 88 5.19 -25.98 -23.16
CA ASN A 88 4.06 -25.15 -23.58
C ASN A 88 2.83 -25.41 -22.71
N ASP A 89 2.52 -26.68 -22.40
CA ASP A 89 1.36 -27.02 -21.55
C ASP A 89 1.56 -26.51 -20.12
N ILE A 90 2.80 -26.60 -19.60
CA ILE A 90 3.13 -26.04 -18.28
C ILE A 90 2.96 -24.53 -18.28
N ALA A 91 3.49 -23.84 -19.29
CA ALA A 91 3.37 -22.40 -19.39
C ALA A 91 1.90 -21.95 -19.54
N ALA A 92 1.11 -22.68 -20.34
CA ALA A 92 -0.32 -22.42 -20.52
C ALA A 92 -1.11 -22.58 -19.21
N ALA A 93 -0.88 -23.67 -18.47
CA ALA A 93 -1.54 -23.89 -17.18
C ALA A 93 -1.17 -22.83 -16.14
N VAL A 94 0.09 -22.37 -16.13
CA VAL A 94 0.52 -21.28 -15.24
C VAL A 94 -0.15 -19.96 -15.64
N LEU A 95 -0.23 -19.65 -16.95
CA LEU A 95 -0.93 -18.47 -17.44
C LEU A 95 -2.41 -18.51 -17.07
N GLU A 96 -3.10 -19.64 -17.28
CA GLU A 96 -4.51 -19.81 -16.92
C GLU A 96 -4.75 -19.56 -15.42
N GLY A 97 -3.88 -20.07 -14.55
CA GLY A 97 -3.96 -19.77 -13.12
C GLY A 97 -3.73 -18.29 -12.78
N VAL A 98 -2.87 -17.59 -13.52
CA VAL A 98 -2.67 -16.14 -13.35
C VAL A 98 -3.91 -15.36 -13.81
N ASP A 99 -4.47 -15.71 -14.97
CA ASP A 99 -5.69 -15.11 -15.52
C ASP A 99 -6.89 -15.34 -14.56
N GLU A 100 -7.02 -16.54 -13.97
CA GLU A 100 -8.05 -16.86 -12.99
C GLU A 100 -7.94 -15.99 -11.73
N ILE A 101 -6.73 -15.75 -11.23
CA ILE A 101 -6.52 -14.86 -10.07
C ILE A 101 -6.81 -13.41 -10.45
N ALA A 102 -6.34 -12.95 -11.60
CA ALA A 102 -6.53 -11.58 -12.08
C ALA A 102 -8.01 -11.25 -12.32
N SER A 103 -8.78 -12.19 -12.84
CA SER A 103 -10.22 -12.03 -13.12
C SER A 103 -11.10 -11.97 -11.87
N ARG A 104 -10.57 -12.34 -10.69
CA ARG A 104 -11.28 -12.26 -9.41
C ARG A 104 -10.93 -11.02 -8.59
N ARG A 105 -10.05 -10.15 -9.11
CA ARG A 105 -9.60 -8.97 -8.36
C ARG A 105 -10.75 -7.98 -8.24
N ASN A 106 -10.96 -7.44 -7.05
CA ASN A 106 -11.98 -6.41 -6.85
C ASN A 106 -11.55 -5.10 -7.52
N LEU A 107 -12.24 -4.77 -8.61
CA LEU A 107 -12.03 -3.58 -9.41
C LEU A 107 -12.26 -2.29 -8.64
N ASP A 108 -13.12 -2.32 -7.61
CA ASP A 108 -13.38 -1.14 -6.77
C ASP A 108 -12.13 -0.65 -6.03
N PHE A 109 -11.15 -1.53 -5.79
CA PHE A 109 -9.89 -1.18 -5.11
C PHE A 109 -8.75 -0.80 -6.06
N ILE A 110 -8.88 -1.06 -7.36
CA ILE A 110 -7.82 -0.84 -8.35
C ILE A 110 -8.24 0.16 -9.45
N GLY A 111 -9.53 0.32 -9.66
CA GLY A 111 -10.15 1.14 -10.68
C GLY A 111 -10.11 2.64 -10.43
N PRO A 112 -10.75 3.43 -11.33
CA PRO A 112 -10.77 4.89 -11.24
C PRO A 112 -11.54 5.39 -10.00
N TYR A 113 -12.45 4.58 -9.45
CA TYR A 113 -13.24 4.89 -8.26
C TYR A 113 -12.59 4.46 -6.94
N ARG A 114 -11.36 3.93 -6.98
CA ARG A 114 -10.68 3.44 -5.77
C ARG A 114 -10.51 4.50 -4.69
N ARG A 115 -10.44 5.77 -5.07
CA ARG A 115 -10.38 6.90 -4.12
C ARG A 115 -11.65 7.04 -3.31
N ASP A 116 -12.79 6.63 -3.84
CA ASP A 116 -14.08 6.72 -3.14
C ASP A 116 -14.34 5.48 -2.30
N VAL A 117 -13.84 4.32 -2.73
CA VAL A 117 -14.12 3.02 -2.08
C VAL A 117 -13.15 2.74 -0.94
N ILE A 118 -11.84 2.93 -1.17
CA ILE A 118 -10.81 2.59 -0.16
C ILE A 118 -11.09 3.23 1.20
N PRO A 119 -11.44 4.53 1.28
CA PRO A 119 -11.77 5.19 2.55
C PRO A 119 -12.99 4.62 3.29
N MET A 120 -13.88 3.89 2.61
CA MET A 120 -15.01 3.21 3.25
C MET A 120 -14.61 1.88 3.91
N GLU A 121 -13.45 1.35 3.54
CA GLU A 121 -12.99 0.00 3.89
C GLU A 121 -11.85 0.03 4.92
N ILE A 122 -11.20 1.19 5.08
CA ILE A 122 -10.13 1.40 6.04
C ILE A 122 -10.48 2.56 6.97
N SER A 123 -9.94 2.53 8.18
CA SER A 123 -10.08 3.61 9.15
C SER A 123 -8.71 3.98 9.72
N LEU A 124 -8.58 5.22 10.16
CA LEU A 124 -7.43 5.68 10.92
C LEU A 124 -7.78 5.63 12.39
N ASP A 125 -7.04 4.80 13.13
CA ASP A 125 -7.15 4.72 14.58
C ASP A 125 -6.21 5.72 15.27
N GLY A 126 -6.54 6.01 16.52
CA GLY A 126 -5.71 6.84 17.40
C GLY A 126 -6.07 8.31 17.28
N LEU A 127 -5.36 9.15 18.03
CA LEU A 127 -5.88 10.44 18.46
C LEU A 127 -6.28 11.37 17.30
N ALA A 128 -5.46 11.47 16.26
CA ALA A 128 -5.76 12.23 15.05
C ALA A 128 -6.85 11.57 14.18
N GLY A 129 -6.84 10.24 14.08
CA GLY A 129 -7.83 9.48 13.34
C GLY A 129 -9.22 9.59 13.96
N ASP A 130 -9.32 9.42 15.27
CA ASP A 130 -10.54 9.56 16.07
C ASP A 130 -11.12 10.97 15.92
N ALA A 131 -10.28 12.01 16.03
CA ALA A 131 -10.70 13.42 15.87
C ALA A 131 -11.26 13.71 14.46
N LEU A 132 -10.61 13.18 13.41
CA LEU A 132 -11.11 13.28 12.04
C LEU A 132 -12.40 12.50 11.83
N SER A 133 -12.57 11.37 12.53
CA SER A 133 -13.79 10.55 12.45
C SER A 133 -14.98 11.28 13.07
N GLU A 134 -14.80 11.87 14.25
CA GLU A 134 -15.84 12.65 14.94
C GLU A 134 -16.30 13.87 14.14
N THR A 135 -15.40 14.47 13.36
CA THR A 135 -15.71 15.61 12.49
C THR A 135 -16.20 15.21 11.09
N GLY A 136 -16.24 13.90 10.79
CA GLY A 136 -16.65 13.38 9.49
C GLY A 136 -15.62 13.56 8.36
N ASN A 137 -14.42 14.03 8.69
CA ASN A 137 -13.36 14.37 7.73
C ASN A 137 -12.37 13.22 7.46
N GLN A 138 -12.47 12.09 8.19
CA GLN A 138 -11.54 10.97 8.04
C GLN A 138 -11.58 10.37 6.64
N SER A 139 -12.77 10.18 6.07
CA SER A 139 -12.93 9.65 4.72
C SER A 139 -12.27 10.56 3.68
N ASP A 140 -12.51 11.88 3.78
CA ASP A 140 -11.96 12.85 2.84
C ASP A 140 -10.43 12.92 2.91
N PHE A 141 -9.86 12.87 4.12
CA PHE A 141 -8.43 12.79 4.31
C PHE A 141 -7.82 11.52 3.69
N LEU A 142 -8.46 10.38 3.90
CA LEU A 142 -8.05 9.11 3.29
C LEU A 142 -8.14 9.18 1.76
N SER A 143 -9.24 9.72 1.21
CA SER A 143 -9.45 9.93 -0.25
C SER A 143 -8.32 10.74 -0.88
N GLU A 144 -7.90 11.82 -0.21
CA GLU A 144 -6.82 12.70 -0.68
C GLU A 144 -5.47 11.96 -0.75
N HIS A 145 -5.26 10.99 0.14
CA HIS A 145 -3.98 10.28 0.30
C HIS A 145 -3.99 8.82 -0.18
N VAL A 146 -5.04 8.34 -0.86
CA VAL A 146 -5.14 6.95 -1.35
C VAL A 146 -3.92 6.51 -2.15
N GLU A 147 -3.42 7.33 -3.09
CA GLU A 147 -2.26 6.91 -3.89
C GLU A 147 -0.99 6.75 -3.04
N ASN A 148 -0.78 7.64 -2.07
CA ASN A 148 0.37 7.56 -1.16
C ASN A 148 0.24 6.32 -0.24
N LEU A 149 -0.98 6.01 0.21
CA LEU A 149 -1.28 4.80 0.99
C LEU A 149 -1.01 3.52 0.18
N LEU A 150 -1.35 3.53 -1.12
CA LEU A 150 -1.15 2.39 -2.02
C LEU A 150 0.32 2.20 -2.42
N ALA A 151 1.03 3.30 -2.67
CA ALA A 151 2.47 3.30 -2.94
C ALA A 151 3.24 2.79 -1.73
N GLY A 152 2.86 3.25 -0.53
CA GLY A 152 3.49 2.86 0.72
C GLY A 152 4.97 3.25 0.77
N GLY A 153 5.71 2.62 1.69
CA GLY A 153 7.12 2.95 1.93
C GLY A 153 7.32 4.09 2.93
N GLU A 154 8.54 4.22 3.42
CA GLU A 154 8.87 5.11 4.54
C GLU A 154 8.62 6.59 4.22
N GLU A 155 8.92 7.03 2.99
CA GLU A 155 8.72 8.41 2.57
C GLU A 155 7.23 8.77 2.49
N GLU A 156 6.41 7.93 1.85
CA GLU A 156 4.98 8.18 1.74
C GLU A 156 4.28 8.08 3.10
N ILE A 157 4.64 7.10 3.93
CA ILE A 157 4.12 7.00 5.31
C ILE A 157 4.48 8.26 6.10
N SER A 158 5.72 8.74 6.00
CA SER A 158 6.15 9.98 6.66
C SER A 158 5.33 11.17 6.16
N ARG A 159 5.14 11.30 4.84
CA ARG A 159 4.37 12.39 4.24
C ARG A 159 2.92 12.41 4.71
N ILE A 160 2.25 11.25 4.71
CA ILE A 160 0.87 11.11 5.20
C ILE A 160 0.80 11.40 6.69
N SER A 161 1.79 10.95 7.47
CA SER A 161 1.84 11.20 8.92
C SER A 161 1.97 12.70 9.23
N HIS A 162 2.79 13.44 8.48
CA HIS A 162 2.89 14.89 8.64
C HIS A 162 1.59 15.59 8.23
N ALA A 163 0.98 15.20 7.11
CA ALA A 163 -0.31 15.75 6.69
C ALA A 163 -1.41 15.50 7.75
N LEU A 164 -1.44 14.30 8.33
CA LEU A 164 -2.36 13.93 9.39
C LEU A 164 -2.14 14.76 10.66
N LEU A 165 -0.87 15.02 11.02
CA LEU A 165 -0.53 15.88 12.15
C LEU A 165 -1.01 17.31 11.93
N GLU A 166 -0.73 17.91 10.77
CA GLU A 166 -1.18 19.28 10.46
C GLU A 166 -2.71 19.40 10.54
N ARG A 167 -3.44 18.45 9.95
CA ARG A 167 -4.91 18.40 10.05
C ARG A 167 -5.39 18.27 11.50
N TYR A 168 -4.73 17.43 12.28
CA TYR A 168 -5.08 17.28 13.69
C TYR A 168 -4.79 18.56 14.50
N MET A 169 -3.70 19.27 14.20
CA MET A 169 -3.38 20.56 14.82
C MET A 169 -4.39 21.65 14.44
N GLU A 170 -4.87 21.69 13.20
CA GLU A 170 -5.97 22.56 12.77
C GLU A 170 -7.22 22.30 13.63
N LEU A 171 -7.62 21.02 13.77
CA LEU A 171 -8.76 20.63 14.60
C LEU A 171 -8.59 21.01 16.07
N LEU A 172 -7.38 20.86 16.63
CA LEU A 172 -7.07 21.26 18.00
C LEU A 172 -7.23 22.78 18.22
N LEU A 173 -6.90 23.59 17.23
CA LEU A 173 -7.05 25.05 17.30
C LEU A 173 -8.51 25.49 17.19
N GLU A 174 -9.33 24.71 16.50
CA GLU A 174 -10.77 24.93 16.34
C GLU A 174 -11.62 24.28 17.45
N ASP A 175 -11.01 23.52 18.36
CA ASP A 175 -11.67 22.80 19.46
C ASP A 175 -12.18 23.73 20.56
N GLU A 176 -13.35 24.33 20.35
CA GLU A 176 -13.99 25.24 21.31
C GLU A 176 -14.31 24.58 22.66
N ASP A 177 -14.65 23.28 22.65
CA ASP A 177 -15.02 22.51 23.85
C ASP A 177 -13.78 21.97 24.61
N GLY A 178 -12.57 22.09 24.03
CA GLY A 178 -11.32 21.59 24.61
C GLY A 178 -11.25 20.07 24.78
N ARG A 179 -12.08 19.31 24.07
CA ARG A 179 -12.14 17.84 24.18
C ARG A 179 -10.91 17.16 23.60
N LEU A 180 -10.48 17.61 22.42
CA LEU A 180 -9.31 17.08 21.73
C LEU A 180 -8.04 17.39 22.53
N LEU A 181 -7.95 18.61 23.08
CA LEU A 181 -6.84 18.98 23.95
C LEU A 181 -6.83 18.13 25.23
N SER A 182 -7.99 17.90 25.83
CA SER A 182 -8.10 17.04 27.02
C SER A 182 -7.68 15.60 26.71
N ALA A 183 -8.13 15.03 25.60
CA ALA A 183 -7.74 13.68 25.17
C ALA A 183 -6.23 13.57 24.91
N LEU A 184 -5.61 14.61 24.32
CA LEU A 184 -4.16 14.68 24.13
C LEU A 184 -3.42 14.70 25.47
N LEU A 185 -3.87 15.54 26.41
CA LEU A 185 -3.27 15.64 27.73
C LEU A 185 -3.43 14.35 28.53
N ASP A 186 -4.58 13.69 28.46
CA ASP A 186 -4.80 12.41 29.15
C ASP A 186 -3.86 11.32 28.62
N ARG A 187 -3.59 11.32 27.31
CA ARG A 187 -2.72 10.32 26.69
C ARG A 187 -1.23 10.61 26.86
N PHE A 188 -0.83 11.87 26.85
CA PHE A 188 0.58 12.31 26.83
C PHE A 188 0.96 13.19 28.03
N GLU A 189 0.26 13.06 29.15
CA GLU A 189 0.39 13.93 30.33
C GLU A 189 1.85 14.10 30.77
N LYS A 190 2.59 13.00 30.82
CA LYS A 190 3.98 12.98 31.32
C LYS A 190 4.91 13.69 30.35
N GLU A 191 4.77 13.42 29.07
CA GLU A 191 5.55 13.99 27.99
C GLU A 191 5.31 15.50 27.89
N VAL A 192 4.05 15.93 27.97
CA VAL A 192 3.68 17.35 27.96
C VAL A 192 4.21 18.06 29.22
N LYS A 193 4.06 17.47 30.41
CA LYS A 193 4.63 18.05 31.64
C LYS A 193 6.15 18.19 31.56
N ALA A 194 6.85 17.18 31.02
CA ALA A 194 8.28 17.25 30.82
C ALA A 194 8.66 18.34 29.81
N LEU A 195 7.93 18.44 28.69
CA LEU A 195 8.15 19.47 27.69
C LEU A 195 7.99 20.87 28.28
N VAL A 196 6.88 21.13 28.99
CA VAL A 196 6.60 22.44 29.62
C VAL A 196 7.63 22.77 30.70
N LEU A 197 8.01 21.80 31.53
CA LEU A 197 9.02 22.00 32.57
C LEU A 197 10.37 22.40 31.98
N GLU A 198 10.83 21.67 30.96
CA GLU A 198 12.18 21.85 30.39
C GLU A 198 12.28 23.01 29.40
N LYS A 199 11.21 23.29 28.63
CA LYS A 199 11.25 24.28 27.54
C LYS A 199 10.70 25.65 27.91
N ASP A 200 9.88 25.74 28.95
CA ASP A 200 9.23 27.00 29.35
C ASP A 200 9.55 27.38 30.80
N ILE A 201 9.19 26.52 31.77
CA ILE A 201 9.30 26.85 33.20
C ILE A 201 10.76 27.01 33.64
N ARG A 202 11.63 26.04 33.34
CA ARG A 202 13.03 26.09 33.78
C ARG A 202 13.77 27.32 33.20
N PRO A 203 13.73 27.61 31.89
CA PRO A 203 14.34 28.81 31.34
C PRO A 203 13.85 30.10 32.01
N ALA A 204 12.54 30.22 32.29
CA ALA A 204 11.97 31.39 32.95
C ALA A 204 12.48 31.55 34.40
N VAL A 205 12.63 30.44 35.13
CA VAL A 205 13.17 30.46 36.50
C VAL A 205 14.66 30.79 36.50
N GLU A 206 15.44 30.23 35.57
CA GLU A 206 16.87 30.54 35.43
C GLU A 206 17.11 32.02 35.10
N ASP A 207 16.29 32.60 34.21
CA ASP A 207 16.33 34.03 33.90
C ASP A 207 16.01 34.89 35.14
N ALA A 208 14.96 34.55 35.88
CA ALA A 208 14.60 35.26 37.11
C ALA A 208 15.69 35.19 38.18
N VAL A 209 16.38 34.04 38.31
CA VAL A 209 17.54 33.89 39.20
C VAL A 209 18.68 34.80 38.75
N GLY A 210 19.01 34.82 37.45
CA GLY A 210 20.04 35.70 36.91
C GLY A 210 19.73 37.19 37.11
N GLN A 211 18.45 37.59 36.95
CA GLN A 211 18.01 38.96 37.23
C GLN A 211 18.17 39.33 38.71
N LEU A 212 17.86 38.40 39.62
CA LEU A 212 18.05 38.61 41.05
C LEU A 212 19.53 38.75 41.41
N GLU A 213 20.41 37.91 40.86
CA GLU A 213 21.86 37.98 41.08
C GLU A 213 22.41 39.33 40.59
N ALA A 214 22.02 39.78 39.40
CA ALA A 214 22.44 41.08 38.85
C ALA A 214 22.00 42.26 39.74
N ALA A 215 20.77 42.23 40.24
CA ALA A 215 20.26 43.27 41.14
C ALA A 215 21.03 43.33 42.47
N LEU A 216 21.43 42.18 43.02
CA LEU A 216 22.21 42.11 44.25
C LEU A 216 23.65 42.62 44.06
N ASP A 217 24.24 42.39 42.89
CA ASP A 217 25.59 42.87 42.58
C ASP A 217 25.66 44.39 42.34
N GLU A 218 24.57 45.02 41.86
CA GLU A 218 24.49 46.48 41.68
C GLU A 218 24.31 47.25 43.01
N GLU A 219 23.80 46.60 44.06
CA GLU A 219 23.62 47.20 45.39
C GLU A 219 24.86 47.08 46.31
N SER A 220 25.90 46.33 45.89
CA SER A 220 27.11 46.05 46.68
C SER A 220 28.33 46.90 46.32
#